data_AF-A0AAX1K7C4-F1
#
_entry.id   AF-A0AAX1K7C4-F1
#
_cell.length_a   1.000
_cell.length_b   1.000
_cell.length_c   1.000
_cell.angle_alpha   90.00
_cell.angle_beta   90.00
_cell.angle_gamma   90.00
#
_symmetry.space_group_name_H-M   'P 1'
#
loop_
_entity.id
_entity.type
_entity.pdbx_description
1 polymer ?
#
loop_
_entity_poly.entity_id
_entity_poly.type
_entity_poly.pdbx_seq_one_letter_code
_entity_poly.pdbx_strand_id
1 'polypeptide(L)'
;MKYSEAEKQIKALSSKYDISMRGGDFDVAYNGRTHVIYVSGDYEYGIYVGYPEMFSVIPSSNKLYMILAELAMTPPDERVEKKKKYVKIYDSGIGYLNINNFTGKMSVNNVSEDNSYKTKFTDKEIEQLKQRDDIPLDWDKVRFEEANWPGLHC
;
A
#
# COMPACT_ATOMS: atom_id res chain seq x y z
N MET A 1 -3.80 8.64 -1.97
CA MET A 1 -2.38 8.66 -1.56
C MET A 1 -2.09 7.51 -0.60
N LYS A 2 -0.93 6.85 -0.76
CA LYS A 2 -0.44 5.81 0.17
C LYS A 2 0.37 6.40 1.32
N TYR A 3 0.51 5.69 2.44
CA TYR A 3 1.39 6.10 3.55
C TYR A 3 2.85 6.29 3.11
N SER A 4 3.36 5.38 2.27
CA SER A 4 4.70 5.42 1.68
C SER A 4 4.93 6.71 0.85
N GLU A 5 3.92 7.10 0.08
CA GLU A 5 3.95 8.31 -0.75
C GLU A 5 3.91 9.57 0.11
N ALA A 6 2.99 9.63 1.08
CA ALA A 6 2.88 10.75 2.02
C ALA A 6 4.19 10.95 2.79
N GLU A 7 4.77 9.88 3.32
CA GLU A 7 6.05 9.92 4.04
C GLU A 7 7.16 10.52 3.17
N LYS A 8 7.27 10.09 1.91
CA LYS A 8 8.26 10.61 0.96
C LYS A 8 8.07 12.11 0.72
N GLN A 9 6.83 12.55 0.50
CA GLN A 9 6.53 13.97 0.27
C GLN A 9 6.83 14.83 1.52
N ILE A 10 6.50 14.33 2.71
CA ILE A 10 6.74 15.03 3.99
C ILE A 10 8.23 15.15 4.28
N LYS A 11 9.01 14.06 4.09
CA LYS A 11 10.47 14.09 4.27
C LYS A 11 11.17 15.01 3.28
N ALA A 12 10.58 15.26 2.10
CA ALA A 12 11.08 16.26 1.16
C ALA A 12 10.87 17.71 1.63
N LEU A 13 9.93 17.98 2.55
CA LEU A 13 9.75 19.31 3.15
C LEU A 13 10.86 19.63 4.17
N SER A 14 11.31 18.63 4.92
CA SER A 14 12.43 18.73 5.86
C SER A 14 12.84 17.34 6.36
N SER A 15 14.15 17.12 6.54
CA SER A 15 14.68 15.93 7.19
C SER A 15 14.37 15.84 8.70
N LYS A 16 13.83 16.91 9.30
CA LYS A 16 13.42 16.96 10.71
C LYS A 16 12.01 16.42 10.96
N TYR A 17 11.27 16.09 9.90
CA TYR A 17 9.99 15.41 10.02
C TYR A 17 10.20 13.92 10.19
N ASP A 18 9.58 13.37 11.22
CA ASP A 18 9.57 11.94 11.50
C ASP A 18 8.13 11.43 11.42
N ILE A 19 7.95 10.28 10.79
CA ILE A 19 6.65 9.65 10.59
C ILE A 19 6.63 8.36 11.41
N SER A 20 5.53 8.09 12.10
CA SER A 20 5.34 6.82 12.80
C SER A 20 3.88 6.37 12.76
N MET A 21 3.66 5.06 12.75
CA MET A 21 2.33 4.49 12.96
C MET A 21 2.09 4.32 14.46
N ARG A 22 1.19 5.10 15.05
CA ARG A 22 0.87 5.06 16.49
C ARG A 22 -0.60 4.75 16.68
N GLY A 23 -0.91 3.61 17.29
CA GLY A 23 -2.30 3.21 17.50
C GLY A 23 -3.12 3.04 16.22
N GLY A 24 -2.46 2.82 15.06
CA GLY A 24 -3.10 2.77 13.75
C GLY A 24 -3.08 4.11 13.00
N ASP A 25 -2.78 5.22 13.67
CA ASP A 25 -2.74 6.54 13.06
C ASP A 25 -1.39 6.85 12.42
N PHE A 26 -1.42 7.60 11.32
CA PHE A 26 -0.23 8.13 10.66
C PHE A 26 0.18 9.43 11.35
N ASP A 27 1.08 9.32 12.33
CA ASP A 27 1.52 10.40 13.20
C ASP A 27 2.77 11.08 12.65
N VAL A 28 2.77 12.42 12.65
CA VAL A 28 3.92 13.23 12.26
C VAL A 28 4.48 13.94 13.49
N ALA A 29 5.78 13.75 13.67
CA ALA A 29 6.62 14.43 14.64
C ALA A 29 7.54 15.43 13.94
N TYR A 30 7.99 16.45 14.67
CA TYR A 30 8.97 17.42 14.17
C TYR A 30 10.07 17.67 15.20
N ASN A 31 11.32 17.40 14.81
CA ASN A 31 12.51 17.67 15.62
C ASN A 31 12.42 17.06 17.03
N GLY A 32 12.02 15.78 17.10
CA GLY A 32 11.84 15.02 18.36
C GLY A 32 10.53 15.31 19.12
N ARG A 33 9.71 16.25 18.68
CA ARG A 33 8.39 16.52 19.27
C ARG A 33 7.33 15.69 18.59
N THR A 34 6.67 14.83 19.35
CA THR A 34 5.66 13.88 18.84
C THR A 34 4.27 14.51 18.75
N HIS A 35 3.37 13.93 17.95
CA HIS A 35 1.95 14.34 17.87
C HIS A 35 1.73 15.78 17.44
N VAL A 36 2.51 16.25 16.46
CA VAL A 36 2.32 17.59 15.88
C VAL A 36 1.01 17.64 15.09
N ILE A 37 0.78 16.62 14.26
CA ILE A 37 -0.43 16.37 13.48
C ILE A 37 -0.50 14.89 13.15
N TYR A 38 -1.70 14.32 13.05
CA TYR A 38 -1.88 12.95 12.56
C TYR A 38 -3.09 12.81 11.63
N VAL A 39 -3.06 11.76 10.81
CA VAL A 39 -4.20 11.26 10.03
C VAL A 39 -4.69 9.98 10.67
N SER A 40 -5.99 9.94 10.98
CA SER A 40 -6.60 8.77 11.63
C SER A 40 -6.49 7.53 10.75
N GLY A 41 -6.10 6.40 11.32
CA GLY A 41 -6.11 5.10 10.66
C GLY A 41 -7.50 4.53 10.42
N ASP A 42 -8.51 4.98 11.18
CA ASP A 42 -9.85 4.39 11.18
C ASP A 42 -10.88 5.20 10.38
N TYR A 43 -10.64 6.50 10.23
CA TYR A 43 -11.62 7.43 9.64
C TYR A 43 -11.12 8.07 8.34
N GLU A 44 -11.98 8.11 7.33
CA GLU A 44 -11.82 8.98 6.16
C GLU A 44 -11.97 10.44 6.60
N TYR A 45 -11.19 11.34 6.00
CA TYR A 45 -11.10 12.77 6.35
C TYR A 45 -10.66 13.07 7.79
N GLY A 46 -10.27 12.06 8.58
CA GLY A 46 -9.84 12.22 9.96
C GLY A 46 -8.44 12.82 10.08
N ILE A 47 -8.35 14.12 10.38
CA ILE A 47 -7.10 14.83 10.65
C ILE A 47 -7.22 15.55 11.99
N TYR A 48 -6.15 15.47 12.78
CA TYR A 48 -6.08 16.18 14.04
C TYR A 48 -4.73 16.86 14.22
N VAL A 49 -4.78 18.15 14.55
CA VAL A 49 -3.61 18.97 14.92
C VAL A 49 -3.56 19.03 16.45
N GLY A 50 -2.56 18.38 17.05
CA GLY A 50 -2.46 18.28 18.51
C GLY A 50 -2.16 19.60 19.21
N TYR A 51 -1.28 20.40 18.62
CA TYR A 51 -0.85 21.68 19.18
C TYR A 51 -0.87 22.77 18.10
N PRO A 52 -2.02 23.45 17.87
CA PRO A 52 -2.15 24.45 16.79
C PRO A 52 -1.11 25.56 16.83
N GLU A 53 -0.78 26.07 18.03
CA GLU A 53 0.24 27.10 18.22
C GLU A 53 1.62 26.61 17.73
N MET A 54 1.97 25.37 18.05
CA MET A 54 3.23 24.77 17.60
C MET A 54 3.19 24.44 16.11
N PHE A 55 2.08 23.89 15.63
CA PHE A 55 1.90 23.55 14.22
C PHE A 55 2.00 24.79 13.33
N SER A 56 1.50 25.95 13.76
CA SER A 56 1.56 27.16 12.95
C SER A 56 2.99 27.67 12.70
N VAL A 57 3.94 27.33 13.58
CA VAL A 57 5.33 27.83 13.50
C VAL A 57 6.34 26.85 12.91
N ILE A 58 5.95 25.61 12.58
CA ILE A 58 6.86 24.66 11.91
C ILE A 58 7.05 25.02 10.43
N PRO A 59 8.24 24.75 9.85
CA PRO A 59 8.49 25.03 8.44
C PRO A 59 7.53 24.28 7.52
N SER A 60 6.91 25.00 6.58
CA SER A 60 5.97 24.44 5.60
C SER A 60 4.74 23.76 6.23
N SER A 61 4.28 24.21 7.39
CA SER A 61 3.09 23.69 8.09
C SER A 61 1.84 23.62 7.20
N ASN A 62 1.61 24.64 6.37
CA ASN A 62 0.53 24.66 5.39
C ASN A 62 0.66 23.53 4.34
N LYS A 63 1.86 23.29 3.81
CA LYS A 63 2.10 22.21 2.83
C LYS A 63 1.98 20.84 3.49
N LEU A 64 2.48 20.69 4.71
CA LEU A 64 2.30 19.47 5.50
C LEU A 64 0.81 19.17 5.69
N TYR A 65 0.01 20.17 6.07
CA TYR A 65 -1.43 20.03 6.21
C TYR A 65 -2.09 19.55 4.91
N MET A 66 -1.71 20.13 3.76
CA MET A 66 -2.25 19.74 2.47
C MET A 66 -1.93 18.29 2.08
N ILE A 67 -0.68 17.83 2.30
CA ILE A 67 -0.30 16.43 2.04
C ILE A 67 -1.14 15.48 2.90
N LEU A 68 -1.30 15.81 4.19
CA LEU A 68 -2.07 15.01 5.12
C LEU A 68 -3.58 15.05 4.81
N ALA A 69 -4.10 16.19 4.35
CA ALA A 69 -5.46 16.32 3.80
C ALA A 69 -5.69 15.34 2.66
N GLU A 70 -4.80 15.30 1.67
CA GLU A 70 -4.89 14.38 0.54
C GLU A 70 -4.81 12.90 0.98
N LEU A 71 -3.95 12.59 1.95
CA LEU A 71 -3.89 11.25 2.56
C LEU A 71 -5.21 10.89 3.26
N ALA A 72 -5.78 11.80 4.06
CA ALA A 72 -7.01 11.55 4.80
C ALA A 72 -8.23 11.38 3.89
N MET A 73 -8.27 12.05 2.73
CA MET A 73 -9.29 11.85 1.70
C MET A 73 -9.24 10.46 1.04
N THR A 74 -8.14 9.72 1.21
CA THR A 74 -8.07 8.33 0.73
C THR A 74 -8.74 7.41 1.75
N PRO A 75 -9.61 6.46 1.35
CA PRO A 75 -10.19 5.49 2.28
C PRO A 75 -9.11 4.73 3.07
N PRO A 76 -9.32 4.45 4.38
CA PRO A 76 -8.31 3.80 5.23
C PRO A 76 -7.66 2.53 4.66
N ASP A 77 -8.45 1.62 4.10
CA ASP A 77 -7.98 0.35 3.51
C ASP A 77 -7.18 0.55 2.21
N GLU A 78 -7.29 1.73 1.61
CA GLU A 78 -6.54 2.14 0.43
C GLU A 78 -5.27 2.93 0.75
N ARG A 79 -4.96 3.27 2.02
CA ARG A 79 -3.73 4.00 2.38
C ARG A 79 -2.51 3.10 2.50
N VAL A 80 -2.70 1.79 2.70
CA VAL A 80 -1.63 0.80 2.81
C VAL A 80 -1.27 0.26 1.43
N GLU A 81 0.01 -0.04 1.20
CA GLU A 81 0.44 -0.82 0.05
C GLU A 81 -0.18 -2.22 0.15
N LYS A 82 -1.03 -2.57 -0.83
CA LYS A 82 -1.63 -3.90 -0.86
C LYS A 82 -0.53 -4.88 -1.23
N LYS A 83 -0.08 -5.69 -0.26
CA LYS A 83 0.85 -6.79 -0.53
C LYS A 83 0.26 -7.68 -1.62
N LYS A 84 1.01 -7.85 -2.70
CA LYS A 84 0.63 -8.77 -3.78
C LYS A 84 1.47 -10.03 -3.70
N LYS A 85 0.89 -11.13 -4.13
CA LYS A 85 1.50 -12.46 -4.18
C LYS A 85 1.39 -13.00 -5.60
N TYR A 86 2.37 -13.81 -5.99
CA TYR A 86 2.25 -14.72 -7.12
C TYR A 86 1.58 -16.01 -6.65
N VAL A 87 0.72 -16.59 -7.49
CA VAL A 87 0.14 -17.92 -7.25
C VAL A 87 0.93 -18.93 -8.06
N LYS A 88 1.73 -19.77 -7.39
CA LYS A 88 2.59 -20.78 -7.99
C LYS A 88 1.89 -22.13 -7.99
N ILE A 89 1.63 -22.66 -9.18
CA ILE A 89 0.87 -23.88 -9.43
C ILE A 89 1.79 -25.11 -9.40
N TYR A 90 3.01 -24.99 -9.94
CA TYR A 90 4.03 -26.04 -9.89
C TYR A 90 5.43 -25.43 -9.87
N ASP A 91 6.42 -26.22 -9.46
CA ASP A 91 7.78 -25.72 -9.23
C ASP A 91 8.57 -25.58 -10.54
N SER A 92 8.36 -24.45 -11.23
CA SER A 92 9.03 -24.08 -12.47
C SER A 92 9.04 -22.56 -12.63
N GLY A 93 10.00 -22.05 -13.41
CA GLY A 93 10.07 -20.62 -13.78
C GLY A 93 8.86 -20.11 -14.57
N ILE A 94 8.04 -21.01 -15.12
CA ILE A 94 6.80 -20.70 -15.84
C ILE A 94 5.54 -21.26 -15.12
N GLY A 95 5.66 -21.62 -13.85
CA GLY A 95 4.61 -22.29 -13.08
C GLY A 95 3.60 -21.35 -12.39
N TYR A 96 3.43 -20.11 -12.84
CA TYR A 96 2.63 -19.09 -12.14
C TYR A 96 1.31 -18.79 -12.84
N LEU A 97 0.27 -18.56 -12.06
CA LEU A 97 -1.03 -18.13 -12.56
C LEU A 97 -0.91 -16.75 -13.21
N ASN A 98 -1.47 -16.63 -14.40
CA ASN A 98 -1.64 -15.37 -15.12
C ASN A 98 -3.12 -15.24 -15.50
N ILE A 99 -3.67 -14.04 -15.38
CA ILE A 99 -5.04 -13.73 -15.82
C ILE A 99 -4.95 -12.71 -16.95
N ASN A 100 -5.51 -13.04 -18.10
CA ASN A 100 -5.59 -12.12 -19.23
C ASN A 100 -6.56 -10.98 -18.91
N ASN A 101 -6.11 -9.73 -18.96
CA ASN A 101 -6.91 -8.55 -18.58
C ASN A 101 -8.08 -8.27 -19.53
N PHE A 102 -8.00 -8.70 -20.79
CA PHE A 102 -9.04 -8.43 -21.80
C PHE A 102 -10.13 -9.50 -21.85
N THR A 103 -9.75 -10.76 -21.62
CA THR A 103 -10.65 -11.90 -21.73
C THR A 103 -11.02 -12.52 -20.38
N GLY A 104 -10.31 -12.14 -19.32
CA GLY A 104 -10.42 -12.74 -17.99
C GLY A 104 -9.84 -14.16 -17.90
N LYS A 105 -9.41 -14.78 -19.01
CA LYS A 105 -9.02 -16.20 -19.05
C LYS A 105 -7.71 -16.45 -18.30
N MET A 106 -7.64 -17.61 -17.67
CA MET A 106 -6.45 -18.13 -17.02
C MET A 106 -5.42 -18.63 -18.04
N SER A 107 -4.14 -18.39 -17.74
CA SER A 107 -3.00 -19.11 -18.30
C SER A 107 -1.96 -19.39 -17.21
N VAL A 108 -0.98 -20.22 -17.53
CA VAL A 108 0.15 -20.52 -16.63
C VAL A 108 1.45 -20.14 -17.34
N ASN A 109 2.21 -19.24 -16.75
CA ASN A 109 3.46 -18.75 -17.32
C ASN A 109 4.39 -18.20 -16.22
N ASN A 110 5.44 -17.48 -16.60
CA ASN A 110 6.33 -16.80 -15.67
C ASN A 110 5.64 -15.62 -14.95
N VAL A 111 6.39 -14.94 -14.09
CA VAL A 111 5.90 -13.83 -13.26
C VAL A 111 5.78 -12.49 -14.00
N SER A 112 6.16 -12.41 -15.29
CA SER A 112 6.20 -11.16 -16.05
C SER A 112 4.79 -10.60 -16.22
N GLU A 113 4.58 -9.39 -15.73
CA GLU A 113 3.33 -8.65 -15.84
C GLU A 113 3.44 -7.61 -16.97
N ASP A 114 2.40 -7.50 -17.80
CA ASP A 114 2.27 -6.48 -18.82
C ASP A 114 0.82 -5.96 -18.89
N ASN A 115 0.49 -5.13 -19.88
CA ASN A 115 -0.87 -4.61 -20.02
C ASN A 115 -1.91 -5.72 -20.33
N SER A 116 -1.47 -6.84 -20.89
CA SER A 116 -2.33 -7.96 -21.30
C SER A 116 -2.55 -8.97 -20.20
N TYR A 117 -1.59 -9.12 -19.28
CA TYR A 117 -1.62 -10.14 -18.25
C TYR A 117 -1.35 -9.58 -16.87
N LYS A 118 -2.20 -9.96 -15.92
CA LYS A 118 -2.01 -9.78 -14.49
C LYS A 118 -1.40 -11.04 -13.89
N THR A 119 -0.32 -10.88 -13.13
CA THR A 119 0.42 -11.99 -12.51
C THR A 119 0.49 -11.87 -10.99
N LYS A 120 0.18 -10.69 -10.45
CA LYS A 120 0.25 -10.37 -9.03
C LYS A 120 -1.13 -10.09 -8.47
N PHE A 121 -1.46 -10.75 -7.37
CA PHE A 121 -2.79 -10.69 -6.77
C PHE A 121 -2.72 -10.34 -5.29
N THR A 122 -3.60 -9.47 -4.84
CA THR A 122 -3.85 -9.23 -3.42
C THR A 122 -4.62 -10.41 -2.81
N ASP A 123 -4.62 -10.55 -1.49
CA ASP A 123 -5.37 -11.62 -0.82
C ASP A 123 -6.87 -11.60 -1.18
N LYS A 124 -7.48 -10.41 -1.28
CA LYS A 124 -8.87 -10.24 -1.72
C LYS A 124 -9.10 -10.76 -3.15
N GLU A 125 -8.16 -10.50 -4.05
CA GLU A 125 -8.24 -10.98 -5.44
C GLU A 125 -8.05 -12.49 -5.52
N ILE A 126 -7.17 -13.08 -4.69
CA ILE A 126 -7.01 -14.53 -4.60
C ILE A 126 -8.31 -15.19 -4.12
N GLU A 127 -8.99 -14.62 -3.12
CA GLU A 127 -10.30 -15.13 -2.68
C GLU A 127 -11.36 -15.04 -3.78
N GLN A 128 -11.33 -14.00 -4.61
CA GLN A 128 -12.20 -13.91 -5.79
C GLN A 128 -11.83 -14.94 -6.86
N LEU A 129 -10.54 -15.23 -7.07
CA LEU A 129 -10.09 -16.26 -8.00
C LEU A 129 -10.51 -17.67 -7.56
N LYS A 130 -10.54 -17.94 -6.25
CA LYS A 130 -11.02 -19.21 -5.69
C LYS A 130 -12.49 -19.51 -5.98
N GLN A 131 -13.29 -18.46 -6.21
CA GLN A 131 -14.73 -18.57 -6.50
C GLN A 131 -15.01 -18.78 -8.00
N ARG A 132 -13.98 -18.80 -8.85
CA ARG A 132 -14.13 -18.94 -10.30
C ARG A 132 -14.15 -20.40 -10.72
N ASP A 133 -15.28 -20.84 -11.25
CA ASP A 133 -15.44 -22.20 -11.79
C ASP A 133 -14.54 -22.50 -12.99
N ASP A 134 -14.09 -21.46 -13.72
CA ASP A 134 -13.24 -21.60 -14.90
C ASP A 134 -11.74 -21.74 -14.58
N ILE A 135 -11.35 -21.68 -13.30
CA ILE A 135 -9.98 -21.87 -12.82
C ILE A 135 -9.88 -23.24 -12.14
N PRO A 136 -9.42 -24.29 -12.85
CA PRO A 136 -9.40 -25.67 -12.35
C PRO A 136 -8.17 -25.92 -11.44
N LEU A 137 -7.87 -24.99 -10.54
CA LEU A 137 -6.75 -25.10 -9.61
C LEU A 137 -7.18 -25.79 -8.32
N ASP A 138 -6.36 -26.74 -7.88
CA ASP A 138 -6.41 -27.26 -6.53
C ASP A 138 -5.71 -26.28 -5.59
N TRP A 139 -6.51 -25.40 -4.96
CA TRP A 139 -6.03 -24.32 -4.12
C TRP A 139 -5.30 -24.80 -2.84
N ASP A 140 -5.45 -26.06 -2.45
CA ASP A 140 -4.70 -26.64 -1.33
C ASP A 140 -3.27 -27.03 -1.74
N LYS A 141 -2.99 -27.11 -3.05
CA LYS A 141 -1.68 -27.47 -3.60
C LYS A 141 -0.88 -26.29 -4.13
N VAL A 142 -1.52 -25.13 -4.36
CA VAL A 142 -0.80 -23.94 -4.83
C VAL A 142 0.08 -23.35 -3.71
N ARG A 143 1.18 -22.72 -4.09
CA ARG A 143 2.04 -21.97 -3.18
C ARG A 143 1.91 -20.48 -3.47
N PHE A 144 2.03 -19.66 -2.43
CA PHE A 144 2.05 -18.20 -2.59
C PHE A 144 3.47 -17.68 -2.36
N GLU A 145 3.97 -16.91 -3.31
CA GLU A 145 5.26 -16.22 -3.19
C GLU A 145 5.00 -14.73 -3.11
N GLU A 146 5.64 -14.01 -2.19
CA GLU A 146 5.49 -12.55 -2.13
C GLU A 146 6.01 -11.95 -3.43
N ALA A 147 5.18 -11.13 -4.09
CA ALA A 147 5.62 -10.38 -5.24
C ALA A 147 6.44 -9.20 -4.72
N ASN A 148 7.74 -9.43 -4.48
CA ASN A 148 8.68 -8.51 -3.86
C ASN A 148 8.31 -7.04 -4.11
N TRP A 149 7.98 -6.36 -3.02
CA TRP A 149 8.18 -4.91 -2.91
C TRP A 149 9.66 -4.70 -2.55
N PRO A 150 10.50 -4.14 -3.44
CA PRO A 150 11.87 -3.78 -3.08
C PRO A 150 11.82 -2.52 -2.21
N GLY A 151 11.42 -2.67 -0.95
CA GLY A 151 11.59 -1.66 0.09
C GLY A 151 12.98 -1.80 0.67
N LEU A 152 13.93 -1.02 0.16
CA LEU A 152 15.26 -0.75 0.72
C LEU A 152 16.16 -1.96 1.04
N HIS A 153 16.93 -2.38 0.05
CA HIS A 153 18.34 -2.70 0.28
C HIS A 153 19.19 -1.79 -0.60
N CYS A 154 19.71 -0.73 0.04
CA CYS A 154 20.94 0.03 -0.19
C CYS A 154 20.81 1.35 0.58
#